data_AF-A0A5B1M717-F1
#
_entry.id   AF-A0A5B1M717-F1
#
_cell.length_a   1.000
_cell.length_b   1.000
_cell.length_c   1.000
_cell.angle_alpha   90.00
_cell.angle_beta   90.00
_cell.angle_gamma   90.00
#
_symmetry.space_group_name_H-M   'P 1'
#
loop_
_entity.id
_entity.type
_entity.pdbx_description
1 polymer ?
#
loop_
_entity_poly.entity_id
_entity_poly.type
_entity_poly.pdbx_seq_one_letter_code
_entity_poly.pdbx_strand_id
1 'polypeptide(L)'
;MNDVDEELTRLAIRASLERHGYYFETIDRNDSARAEHLGRLGRAAAEEIGAEVTMAASPRRGGGVQVCLALVRTPLTPEPA
;
A
#
# COMPACT_ATOMS: atom_id res chain seq x y z
N MET A 1 4.32 16.75 -7.20
CA MET A 1 3.68 16.36 -5.93
C MET A 1 4.48 17.03 -4.85
N ASN A 2 3.83 17.77 -3.95
CA ASN A 2 4.53 18.50 -2.91
C ASN A 2 4.64 17.61 -1.66
N ASP A 3 5.63 17.87 -0.79
CA ASP A 3 5.91 17.05 0.39
C ASP A 3 4.68 16.84 1.30
N VAL A 4 3.76 17.80 1.32
CA VAL A 4 2.50 17.71 2.07
C VAL A 4 1.56 16.63 1.50
N ASP A 5 1.45 16.53 0.17
CA ASP A 5 0.61 15.52 -0.46
C ASP A 5 1.17 14.11 -0.24
N GLU A 6 2.51 14.00 -0.19
CA GLU A 6 3.23 12.76 0.09
C GLU A 6 2.96 12.29 1.51
N GLU A 7 3.09 13.20 2.47
CA GLU A 7 2.83 12.92 3.88
C GLU A 7 1.36 12.54 4.13
N LEU A 8 0.40 13.24 3.51
CA LEU A 8 -1.01 12.88 3.60
C LEU A 8 -1.30 11.50 3.00
N THR A 9 -0.66 11.18 1.86
CA THR A 9 -0.79 9.86 1.23
C THR A 9 -0.23 8.77 2.15
N ARG A 10 0.95 8.99 2.73
CA ARG A 10 1.58 8.08 3.70
C ARG A 10 0.69 7.81 4.91
N LEU A 11 0.13 8.87 5.49
CA LEU A 11 -0.79 8.76 6.64
C LEU A 11 -2.08 8.00 6.27
N ALA A 12 -2.63 8.23 5.08
CA ALA A 12 -3.81 7.50 4.59
C ALA A 12 -3.51 6.01 4.40
N ILE A 13 -2.34 5.67 3.85
CA ILE A 13 -1.91 4.28 3.72
C ILE A 13 -1.78 3.64 5.10
N ARG A 14 -1.06 4.26 6.03
CA ARG A 14 -0.87 3.73 7.40
C ARG A 14 -2.21 3.46 8.08
N ALA A 15 -3.10 4.44 8.10
CA ALA A 15 -4.40 4.31 8.74
C ALA A 15 -5.26 3.20 8.11
N SER A 16 -5.15 2.99 6.80
CA SER A 16 -5.86 1.90 6.12
C SER A 16 -5.25 0.53 6.45
N LEU A 17 -3.92 0.43 6.50
CA LEU A 17 -3.23 -0.81 6.88
C LEU A 17 -3.55 -1.21 8.32
N GLU A 18 -3.54 -0.27 9.27
CA GLU A 18 -3.90 -0.54 10.67
C GLU A 18 -5.34 -1.04 10.83
N ARG A 19 -6.27 -0.46 10.06
CA ARG A 19 -7.71 -0.76 10.19
C ARG A 19 -8.17 -1.98 9.40
N HIS A 20 -7.60 -2.18 8.22
CA HIS A 20 -8.12 -3.13 7.24
C HIS A 20 -7.07 -4.14 6.76
N GLY A 21 -5.78 -3.86 7.00
CA GLY A 21 -4.68 -4.66 6.49
C GLY A 21 -4.40 -4.46 5.00
N TYR A 22 -5.07 -3.50 4.35
CA TYR A 22 -4.85 -3.18 2.94
C TYR A 22 -5.20 -1.73 2.60
N TYR A 23 -4.65 -1.22 1.51
CA TYR A 23 -4.92 0.08 0.90
C TYR A 23 -5.06 -0.08 -0.62
N PHE A 24 -5.99 0.66 -1.22
CA PHE A 24 -6.18 0.67 -2.67
C PHE A 24 -6.15 2.08 -3.23
N GLU A 25 -5.50 2.26 -4.37
CA GLU A 25 -5.59 3.48 -5.17
C GLU A 25 -5.79 3.14 -6.64
N THR A 26 -6.58 3.93 -7.36
CA THR A 26 -6.72 3.80 -8.81
C THR A 26 -5.92 4.92 -9.47
N ILE A 27 -4.99 4.55 -10.34
CA ILE A 27 -4.06 5.45 -11.03
C ILE A 27 -4.23 5.33 -12.54
N ASP A 28 -3.68 6.27 -13.31
CA ASP A 28 -3.61 6.13 -14.76
C ASP A 28 -2.78 4.91 -15.16
N ARG A 29 -3.17 4.23 -16.24
CA ARG A 29 -2.51 3.01 -16.72
C ARG A 29 -1.06 3.22 -17.16
N ASN A 30 -0.68 4.46 -17.49
CA ASN A 30 0.65 4.82 -17.95
C ASN A 30 1.46 5.53 -16.86
N ASP A 31 0.90 5.74 -15.66
CA ASP A 31 1.57 6.43 -14.56
C ASP A 31 2.34 5.44 -13.68
N SER A 32 3.40 4.86 -14.24
CA SER A 32 4.29 3.96 -13.51
C SER A 32 5.00 4.67 -12.35
N ALA A 33 5.25 5.97 -12.47
CA ALA A 33 5.89 6.77 -11.42
C ALA A 33 5.01 6.83 -10.16
N ARG A 34 3.69 7.01 -10.32
CA ARG A 34 2.74 6.95 -9.19
C ARG A 34 2.70 5.57 -8.54
N ALA A 35 2.73 4.49 -9.33
CA ALA A 35 2.78 3.13 -8.78
C ALA A 35 4.04 2.91 -7.93
N GLU A 36 5.21 3.30 -8.43
CA GLU A 36 6.47 3.19 -7.68
C GLU A 36 6.46 4.05 -6.41
N HIS A 37 5.90 5.26 -6.49
CA HIS A 37 5.77 6.16 -5.37
C HIS A 37 4.88 5.56 -4.27
N LEU A 38 3.71 5.04 -4.63
CA LEU A 38 2.83 4.30 -3.70
C LEU A 38 3.55 3.10 -3.09
N GLY A 39 4.36 2.38 -3.87
CA GLY A 39 5.17 1.28 -3.37
C GLY A 39 6.21 1.71 -2.33
N ARG A 40 6.81 2.90 -2.45
CA ARG A 40 7.75 3.45 -1.45
C ARG A 40 7.01 3.91 -0.19
N LEU A 41 5.93 4.67 -0.34
CA LEU A 41 5.13 5.13 0.79
C LEU A 41 4.49 3.99 1.56
N GLY A 42 4.02 2.96 0.85
CA GLY A 42 3.46 1.76 1.45
C GLY A 42 4.44 1.02 2.34
N ARG A 43 5.69 0.88 1.89
CA ARG A 43 6.76 0.27 2.68
C ARG A 43 7.08 1.10 3.92
N ALA A 44 7.29 2.40 3.78
CA ALA A 44 7.55 3.29 4.91
C ALA A 44 6.41 3.28 5.94
N ALA A 45 5.16 3.35 5.48
CA ALA A 45 3.98 3.30 6.34
C ALA A 45 3.82 1.95 7.06
N ALA A 46 4.20 0.84 6.42
CA ALA A 46 4.18 -0.48 7.04
C ALA A 46 5.28 -0.66 8.09
N GLU A 47 6.49 -0.15 7.80
CA GLU A 47 7.62 -0.15 8.74
C GLU A 47 7.28 0.57 10.05
N GLU A 48 6.55 1.71 9.98
CA GLU A 48 6.08 2.46 11.15
C GLU A 48 5.16 1.66 12.08
N ILE A 49 4.45 0.66 11.56
CA ILE A 49 3.55 -0.20 12.34
C ILE A 49 4.14 -1.60 12.57
N GLY A 50 5.45 -1.77 12.31
CA GLY A 50 6.15 -3.03 12.53
C GLY A 50 5.68 -4.17 11.61
N ALA A 51 5.23 -3.84 10.40
CA ALA A 51 4.71 -4.80 9.45
C ALA A 51 5.39 -4.71 8.07
N GLU A 52 5.19 -5.74 7.25
CA GLU A 52 5.60 -5.74 5.86
C GLU A 52 4.36 -5.65 4.96
N VAL A 53 4.54 -5.09 3.76
CA VAL A 53 3.48 -5.03 2.73
C VAL A 53 3.93 -5.65 1.43
N THR A 54 3.00 -6.29 0.74
CA THR A 54 3.11 -6.64 -0.67
C THR A 54 2.34 -5.63 -1.53
N MET A 55 2.76 -5.46 -2.77
CA MET A 55 2.10 -4.60 -3.73
C MET A 55 1.65 -5.42 -4.94
N ALA A 56 0.39 -5.25 -5.34
CA ALA A 56 -0.17 -5.83 -6.56
C ALA A 56 -0.86 -4.74 -7.38
N ALA A 57 -0.91 -4.92 -8.70
CA ALA A 57 -1.57 -4.01 -9.61
C ALA A 57 -2.50 -4.80 -10.53
N SER A 58 -3.73 -4.29 -10.74
CA SER A 58 -4.72 -4.93 -11.60
C SER A 58 -5.40 -3.91 -12.51
N PRO A 59 -5.52 -4.17 -13.83
CA PRO A 59 -6.26 -3.29 -14.74
C PRO A 59 -7.74 -3.17 -14.34
N ARG A 60 -8.32 -1.98 -14.47
CA ARG A 60 -9.75 -1.73 -14.23
C ARG A 60 -10.53 -1.70 -15.55
N ARG A 61 -11.75 -2.25 -15.55
CA ARG A 61 -12.63 -2.30 -16.74
C ARG A 61 -13.04 -0.91 -17.28
N GLY A 62 -12.91 0.15 -16.48
CA GLY A 62 -13.19 1.55 -16.87
C GLY A 62 -11.96 2.37 -17.26
N GLY A 63 -10.80 1.73 -17.42
CA GLY A 63 -9.51 2.41 -17.58
C GLY A 63 -8.76 2.58 -16.26
N GLY A 64 -7.45 2.79 -16.36
CA GLY A 64 -6.54 2.87 -15.22
C GLY A 64 -6.14 1.52 -14.63
N VAL A 65 -5.33 1.60 -13.58
CA VAL A 65 -4.78 0.46 -12.84
C VAL A 65 -5.11 0.65 -11.37
N GLN A 66 -5.67 -0.38 -10.73
CA GLN A 66 -5.84 -0.42 -9.29
C GLN A 66 -4.58 -1.00 -8.67
N VAL A 67 -3.88 -0.19 -7.87
CA VAL A 67 -2.77 -0.61 -7.03
C VAL A 67 -3.32 -1.02 -5.66
N CYS A 68 -2.84 -2.14 -5.14
CA CYS A 68 -3.15 -2.67 -3.83
C CYS A 68 -1.86 -2.78 -3.03
N LEU A 69 -1.85 -2.24 -1.82
CA LEU A 69 -0.85 -2.51 -0.79
C LEU A 69 -1.53 -3.35 0.29
N ALA A 70 -1.01 -4.53 0.61
CA ALA A 70 -1.61 -5.42 1.60
C ALA A 70 -0.54 -5.92 2.57
N LEU A 71 -0.89 -6.02 3.86
CA LEU A 71 0.01 -6.56 4.87
C LEU A 71 0.38 -8.00 4.53
N VAL A 72 1.68 -8.31 4.61
CA VAL A 72 2.16 -9.69 4.55
C VAL A 72 1.82 -10.34 5.88
N ARG A 73 0.85 -11.25 5.87
CA ARG A 73 0.61 -12.13 7.01
C ARG A 73 1.61 -13.27 6.92
N THR A 74 2.63 -13.24 7.76
CA THR A 74 3.40 -14.45 8.07
C THR A 74 2.41 -15.48 8.64
N PRO A 75 2.44 -16.75 8.20
CA PRO A 75 1.72 -17.78 8.94
C PRO A 75 2.24 -17.72 10.36
N LEU A 76 1.37 -17.41 11.33
CA LEU A 76 1.69 -17.51 12.74
C LEU A 76 2.29 -18.89 12.95
N THR A 77 3.58 -18.98 13.26
CA THR A 77 4.13 -20.18 13.87
C THR A 77 3.28 -20.40 15.12
N PRO A 78 2.52 -21.49 15.25
CA PRO A 78 1.80 -21.75 16.48
C PRO A 78 2.83 -21.78 17.62
N GLU A 79 2.59 -21.01 18.69
CA GLU A 79 3.36 -21.17 19.91
C GLU A 79 3.22 -22.63 20.38
N PRO A 80 4.33 -23.32 20.71
CA PRO A 80 4.22 -24.64 21.31
C PRO A 80 3.47 -24.51 22.64
N ALA A 81 2.37 -25.26 22.75
CA ALA A 81 1.54 -25.38 23.96
C ALA A 81 2.30 -26.03 25.13
#